data_AF-A0A9N9HEB7-F1
#
_entry.id   AF-A0A9N9HEB7-F1
#
_cell.length_a   1.000
_cell.length_b   1.000
_cell.length_c   1.000
_cell.angle_alpha   90.00
_cell.angle_beta   90.00
_cell.angle_gamma   90.00
#
_symmetry.space_group_name_H-M   'P 1'
#
loop_
_entity.id
_entity.type
_entity.pdbx_description
1 polymer ?
#
loop_
_entity_poly.entity_id
_entity_poly.type
_entity_poly.pdbx_seq_one_letter_code
_entity_poly.pdbx_strand_id
1 'polypeptide(L)'
;MNITFDQIQKIELTTLPKLFILYWDMESCSMRDPGFLLIGEEKNDYVYIIQMNLCLLNNNIDFINAIDQKDLLLKFAELFRYLRPDFEIGYNTGSYD
;
A
#
# COMPACT_ATOMS: atom_id res chain seq x y z
N MET A 1 19.55 -27.58 -6.92
CA MET A 1 20.00 -27.51 -5.53
C MET A 1 18.74 -27.62 -4.68
N ASN A 2 18.48 -28.77 -4.06
CA ASN A 2 17.28 -28.98 -3.25
C ASN A 2 17.59 -28.48 -1.83
N ILE A 3 16.95 -27.38 -1.43
CA ILE A 3 16.97 -26.95 -0.04
C ILE A 3 15.99 -27.86 0.70
N THR A 4 16.46 -28.62 1.69
CA THR A 4 15.59 -29.40 2.59
C THR A 4 15.24 -28.56 3.81
N PHE A 5 14.05 -28.75 4.39
CA PHE A 5 13.60 -27.97 5.55
C PHE A 5 14.57 -28.02 6.73
N ASP A 6 15.33 -29.12 6.85
CA ASP A 6 16.34 -29.34 7.89
C ASP A 6 17.54 -28.36 7.79
N GLN A 7 17.70 -27.69 6.64
CA GLN A 7 18.75 -26.69 6.40
C GLN A 7 18.31 -25.26 6.77
N ILE A 8 17.04 -25.06 7.10
CA ILE A 8 16.51 -23.75 7.52
C ILE A 8 16.77 -23.58 9.02
N GLN A 9 17.77 -22.78 9.36
CA GLN A 9 18.00 -22.39 10.77
C GLN A 9 16.84 -21.51 11.25
N LYS A 10 16.09 -22.01 12.23
CA LYS A 10 15.15 -21.19 13.00
C LYS A 10 15.94 -20.26 13.91
N ILE A 11 15.97 -18.97 13.56
CA ILE A 11 16.57 -17.94 14.41
C ILE A 11 15.48 -17.46 15.38
N GLU A 12 15.63 -17.77 16.67
CA GLU A 12 14.76 -17.21 17.71
C GLU A 12 15.30 -15.83 18.12
N LEU A 13 14.58 -14.79 17.72
CA LEU A 13 14.89 -13.41 18.11
C LEU A 13 14.40 -13.18 19.55
N THR A 14 15.32 -12.85 20.46
CA THR A 14 15.02 -12.52 21.86
C THR A 14 14.27 -11.19 22.03
N THR A 15 14.35 -10.32 21.02
CA THR A 15 13.48 -9.15 20.83
C THR A 15 13.07 -9.09 19.37
N LEU A 16 11.78 -9.16 19.07
CA LEU A 16 11.26 -8.88 17.73
C LEU A 16 11.59 -7.42 17.39
N PRO A 17 12.31 -7.14 16.29
CA PRO A 17 12.41 -5.77 15.80
C PRO A 17 10.98 -5.26 15.57
N LYS A 18 10.69 -4.06 16.08
CA LYS A 18 9.44 -3.37 15.76
C LYS A 18 9.53 -2.96 14.30
N LEU A 19 9.11 -3.85 13.41
CA LEU A 19 8.96 -3.56 12.00
C LEU A 19 7.63 -2.87 11.79
N PHE A 20 7.68 -1.76 11.07
CA PHE A 20 6.50 -1.05 10.63
C PHE A 20 6.21 -1.41 9.18
N ILE A 21 5.13 -2.16 8.98
CA ILE A 21 4.70 -2.61 7.65
C ILE A 21 3.45 -1.82 7.29
N LEU A 22 3.52 -1.12 6.16
CA LEU A 22 2.36 -0.47 5.56
C LEU A 22 1.83 -1.38 4.45
N TYR A 23 0.61 -1.89 4.64
CA TYR A 23 -0.17 -2.43 3.54
C TYR A 23 -1.03 -1.33 2.95
N TRP A 24 -1.04 -1.17 1.62
CA TRP A 24 -1.96 -0.25 0.98
C TRP A 24 -2.36 -0.73 -0.43
N ASP A 25 -3.48 -0.20 -0.90
CA ASP A 25 -4.10 -0.50 -2.18
C ASP A 25 -4.95 0.71 -2.60
N MET A 26 -5.10 0.96 -3.90
CA MET A 26 -5.89 2.09 -4.39
C MET A 26 -6.94 1.71 -5.41
N GLU A 27 -8.05 2.44 -5.38
CA GLU A 27 -9.14 2.30 -6.34
C GLU A 27 -9.27 3.55 -7.20
N SER A 28 -9.41 3.32 -8.50
CA SER A 28 -9.38 4.35 -9.53
C SER A 28 -10.44 4.10 -10.59
N CYS A 29 -10.85 5.16 -11.27
CA CYS A 29 -11.96 5.16 -12.22
C CYS A 29 -11.66 6.07 -13.42
N SER A 30 -12.32 5.81 -14.55
CA SER A 30 -12.21 6.61 -15.78
C SER A 30 -13.54 7.27 -16.12
N MET A 31 -13.49 8.52 -16.57
CA MET A 31 -14.61 9.21 -17.21
C MET A 31 -14.59 9.11 -18.74
N ARG A 32 -13.64 8.38 -19.34
CA ARG A 32 -13.47 8.34 -20.81
C ARG A 32 -14.47 7.43 -21.50
N ASP A 33 -14.66 6.23 -20.97
CA ASP A 33 -15.64 5.19 -21.35
C ASP A 33 -15.26 3.89 -20.59
N PRO A 34 -16.17 2.92 -20.39
CA PRO A 34 -15.84 1.67 -19.69
C PRO A 34 -14.84 0.80 -20.47
N GLY A 35 -14.00 0.06 -19.75
CA GLY A 35 -13.14 -1.00 -20.31
C GLY A 35 -11.70 -0.59 -20.65
N PHE A 36 -11.32 0.66 -20.42
CA PHE A 36 -9.92 1.08 -20.50
C PHE A 36 -9.18 0.74 -19.22
N LEU A 37 -7.94 0.24 -19.35
CA LEU A 37 -6.97 0.33 -18.26
C LEU A 37 -6.65 1.80 -18.01
N LEU A 38 -6.53 2.12 -16.74
CA LEU A 38 -6.32 3.48 -16.26
C LEU A 38 -4.87 3.92 -16.50
N ILE A 39 -4.68 5.21 -16.81
CA ILE A 39 -3.37 5.80 -17.11
C ILE A 39 -3.18 7.01 -16.20
N GLY A 40 -2.13 7.01 -15.37
CA GLY A 40 -1.91 8.06 -14.37
C GLY A 40 -1.77 9.49 -14.92
N GLU A 41 -1.34 9.65 -16.18
CA GLU A 41 -1.22 10.96 -16.84
C GLU A 41 -2.51 11.40 -17.56
N GLU A 42 -3.51 10.52 -17.66
CA GLU A 42 -4.76 10.82 -18.35
C GLU A 42 -5.70 11.60 -17.43
N LYS A 43 -6.01 12.85 -17.81
CA LYS A 43 -6.79 13.81 -17.02
C LYS A 43 -8.20 13.34 -16.61
N ASN A 44 -8.75 12.35 -17.32
CA ASN A 44 -10.08 11.82 -17.07
C ASN A 44 -10.06 10.54 -16.22
N ASP A 45 -8.87 10.05 -15.89
CA ASP A 45 -8.65 8.93 -15.00
C ASP A 45 -8.26 9.48 -13.63
N TYR A 46 -8.86 8.94 -12.57
CA TYR A 46 -8.71 9.50 -11.24
C TYR A 46 -8.71 8.42 -10.16
N VAL A 47 -7.97 8.70 -9.09
CA VAL A 47 -7.97 7.89 -7.86
C VAL A 47 -9.05 8.44 -6.94
N TYR A 48 -9.92 7.58 -6.43
CA TYR A 48 -11.02 8.01 -5.57
C TYR A 48 -10.99 7.42 -4.17
N ILE A 49 -10.27 6.32 -3.95
CA ILE A 49 -10.03 5.73 -2.62
C ILE A 49 -8.58 5.24 -2.52
N ILE A 50 -7.97 5.44 -1.35
CA ILE A 50 -6.75 4.75 -0.96
C ILE A 50 -7.00 4.09 0.39
N GLN A 51 -6.81 2.77 0.45
CA GLN A 51 -6.94 2.01 1.69
C GLN A 51 -5.55 1.79 2.29
N MET A 52 -5.37 2.10 3.57
CA MET A 52 -4.13 1.84 4.30
C MET A 52 -4.40 0.93 5.49
N ASN A 53 -3.53 -0.06 5.70
CA ASN A 53 -3.56 -0.94 6.85
C ASN A 53 -2.19 -0.98 7.51
N LEU A 54 -2.19 -0.61 8.79
CA LEU A 54 -1.00 -0.46 9.59
C LEU A 54 -0.76 -1.72 10.40
N CYS A 55 0.15 -2.57 9.92
CA CYS A 55 0.51 -3.79 10.62
C CYS A 55 1.58 -3.52 11.69
N LEU A 56 1.14 -3.00 12.83
CA LEU A 56 1.92 -2.94 14.07
C LEU A 56 1.45 -4.04 15.05
N LEU A 57 1.51 -5.32 14.67
CA LEU A 57 1.07 -6.45 15.52
C LEU A 57 -0.35 -6.35 16.15
N ASN A 58 -1.14 -5.30 15.88
CA ASN A 58 -2.49 -5.03 16.38
C ASN A 58 -3.21 -4.00 15.50
N ASN A 59 -3.80 -4.52 14.42
CA ASN A 59 -5.03 -4.13 13.70
C ASN A 59 -5.59 -2.71 13.88
N ASN A 60 -5.07 -1.72 13.15
CA ASN A 60 -5.84 -0.52 12.81
C ASN A 60 -5.88 -0.37 11.28
N ILE A 61 -7.10 -0.40 10.72
CA ILE A 61 -7.37 -0.14 9.30
C ILE A 61 -7.83 1.32 9.21
N ASP A 62 -7.09 2.14 8.48
CA ASP A 62 -7.44 3.53 8.23
C ASP A 62 -7.85 3.70 6.76
N PHE A 63 -9.06 4.19 6.54
CA PHE A 63 -9.55 4.54 5.20
C PHE A 63 -9.35 6.04 4.96
N ILE A 64 -8.66 6.39 3.87
CA ILE A 64 -8.55 7.78 3.44
C ILE A 64 -9.57 8.01 2.33
N ASN A 65 -10.63 8.75 2.66
CA ASN A 65 -11.60 9.25 1.69
C ASN A 65 -11.51 10.77 1.65
N ALA A 66 -11.32 11.35 0.47
CA ALA A 66 -11.37 12.79 0.25
C ALA A 66 -12.35 13.12 -0.88
N ILE A 67 -12.89 14.34 -0.86
CA ILE A 67 -13.85 14.82 -1.88
C ILE A 67 -13.12 15.11 -3.21
N ASP A 68 -11.82 15.41 -3.17
CA ASP A 68 -10.97 15.72 -4.31
C ASP A 68 -9.72 14.82 -4.34
N GLN A 69 -9.33 14.38 -5.54
CA GLN A 69 -8.17 13.49 -5.74
C GLN A 69 -6.87 14.13 -5.25
N LYS A 70 -6.67 15.43 -5.47
CA LYS A 70 -5.44 16.10 -5.05
C LYS A 70 -5.30 16.03 -3.54
N ASP A 71 -6.39 16.28 -2.82
CA ASP A 71 -6.40 16.20 -1.36
C ASP A 71 -6.19 14.76 -0.87
N LEU A 72 -6.77 13.77 -1.55
CA LEU A 72 -6.53 12.34 -1.28
C LEU A 72 -5.04 11.99 -1.39
N LEU A 73 -4.42 12.33 -2.53
CA LEU A 73 -3.01 12.03 -2.79
C LEU A 73 -2.06 12.78 -1.85
N LEU A 74 -2.35 14.05 -1.56
CA LEU A 74 -1.58 14.83 -0.58
C LEU A 74 -1.68 14.22 0.81
N LYS A 75 -2.86 13.76 1.22
CA LYS A 75 -3.05 13.14 2.53
C LYS A 75 -2.33 11.80 2.64
N PHE A 76 -2.39 10.99 1.59
CA PHE A 76 -1.62 9.75 1.50
C PHE A 76 -0.11 10.02 1.63
N ALA A 77 0.42 10.97 0.85
CA ALA A 77 1.85 11.32 0.90
C ALA A 77 2.27 11.87 2.28
N GLU A 78 1.43 12.68 2.93
CA GLU A 78 1.65 13.17 4.29
C GLU A 78 1.73 12.01 5.29
N LEU A 79 0.76 11.08 5.24
CA LEU A 79 0.73 9.92 6.13
C LEU A 79 1.89 8.97 5.87
N PHE A 80 2.20 8.65 4.62
CA PHE A 80 3.35 7.83 4.26
C PHE A 80 4.65 8.40 4.84
N ARG A 81 4.85 9.72 4.68
CA ARG A 81 6.00 10.44 5.23
C ARG A 81 6.01 10.47 6.78
N TYR A 82 4.86 10.60 7.42
CA TYR A 82 4.75 10.63 8.88
C TYR A 82 5.03 9.25 9.49
N LEU A 83 4.42 8.22 8.92
CA LEU A 83 4.48 6.83 9.38
C LEU A 83 5.86 6.21 9.14
N ARG A 84 6.53 6.59 8.04
CA ARG A 84 7.88 6.12 7.66
C ARG A 84 8.00 4.59 7.71
N PRO A 85 7.23 3.86 6.90
CA PRO A 85 7.24 2.41 6.95
C PRO A 85 8.62 1.84 6.61
N ASP A 86 9.02 0.79 7.33
CA ASP A 86 10.21 0.01 7.01
C ASP A 86 9.98 -0.82 5.73
N PHE A 87 8.74 -1.29 5.55
CA PHE A 87 8.32 -2.04 4.38
C PHE A 87 6.96 -1.57 3.88
N GLU A 88 6.85 -1.53 2.56
CA GLU A 88 5.62 -1.35 1.82
C GLU A 88 5.19 -2.69 1.22
N ILE A 89 3.94 -3.06 1.41
CA ILE A 89 3.36 -4.28 0.84
C ILE A 89 2.04 -3.90 0.17
N GLY A 90 1.85 -4.39 -1.05
CA GLY A 90 0.58 -4.28 -1.76
C GLY A 90 0.55 -5.25 -2.92
N TYR A 91 -0.58 -5.32 -3.60
CA TYR A 91 -0.70 -6.14 -4.80
C TYR A 91 -0.51 -5.26 -6.02
N ASN A 92 0.49 -5.55 -6.84
CA ASN A 92 0.77 -4.82 -8.08
C ASN A 92 1.19 -3.34 -7.94
N THR A 93 1.61 -2.92 -6.74
CA THR A 93 2.05 -1.54 -6.46
C THR A 93 3.22 -1.06 -7.30
N GLY A 94 4.07 -1.96 -7.79
CA GLY A 94 5.18 -1.61 -8.67
C GLY A 94 4.80 -1.44 -10.15
N SER A 95 3.55 -1.68 -10.53
CA SER A 95 3.13 -1.70 -11.94
C SER A 95 1.78 -1.05 -12.21
N TYR A 96 0.98 -0.77 -11.17
CA TYR A 96 -0.33 -0.14 -11.32
C TYR A 96 -0.52 1.05 -10.40
N ASP A 97 -0.43 0.83 -9.09
CA ASP A 97 -0.64 1.86 -8.04
C ASP A 97 0.34 3.05 -8.11
#